data_AF-A0A375GIH3-F1
#
_entry.id   AF-A0A375GIH3-F1
#
_cell.length_a   1.000
_cell.length_b   1.000
_cell.length_c   1.000
_cell.angle_alpha   90.00
_cell.angle_beta   90.00
_cell.angle_gamma   90.00
#
_symmetry.space_group_name_H-M   'P 1'
#
loop_
_entity.id
_entity.type
_entity.pdbx_description
1 polymer ?
#
loop_
_entity_poly.entity_id
_entity_poly.type
_entity_poly.pdbx_seq_one_letter_code
_entity_poly.pdbx_strand_id
1 'polypeptide(L)'
;MHRLMRRWLCLLLFVAGASASAQDLVECKRIEHDQLIAATQETLLFLRCRARQVAYEAPRLKGVSQRFKDDLMFACLDQADAVEHQLRVRHGYSREALARQRCLAPAGAPG
;
A
#
# COMPACT_ATOMS: atom_id res chain seq x y z
N MET A 1 12.05 -32.50 -28.81
CA MET A 1 11.76 -32.52 -27.36
C MET A 1 11.94 -31.16 -26.64
N HIS A 2 12.46 -30.11 -27.30
CA HIS A 2 12.65 -28.77 -26.69
C HIS A 2 11.41 -27.85 -26.60
N ARG A 3 10.28 -28.19 -27.22
CA ARG A 3 9.10 -27.30 -27.29
C ARG A 3 8.10 -27.49 -26.14
N LEU A 4 8.12 -28.62 -25.45
CA LEU A 4 7.21 -28.87 -24.32
C LEU A 4 7.68 -28.19 -23.02
N MET A 5 8.99 -28.12 -22.77
CA MET A 5 9.53 -27.51 -21.54
C MET A 5 9.30 -25.99 -21.46
N ARG A 6 9.31 -25.29 -22.60
CA ARG A 6 9.08 -23.84 -22.63
C ARG A 6 7.63 -23.46 -22.29
N ARG A 7 6.68 -24.38 -22.48
CA ARG A 7 5.25 -24.15 -22.20
C ARG A 7 4.91 -24.32 -20.71
N TRP A 8 5.71 -25.09 -19.98
CA TRP A 8 5.57 -25.26 -18.53
C TRP A 8 6.13 -24.07 -17.74
N LEU A 9 7.22 -23.45 -18.20
CA LEU A 9 7.76 -22.23 -17.57
C LEU A 9 6.79 -21.03 -17.65
N CYS A 10 6.04 -20.88 -18.75
CA CYS A 10 5.07 -19.79 -18.86
C CYS A 10 3.84 -19.99 -17.97
N LEU A 11 3.50 -21.24 -17.61
CA LEU A 11 2.38 -21.52 -16.71
C LEU A 11 2.71 -21.23 -15.24
N LEU A 12 3.96 -21.45 -14.82
CA LEU A 12 4.40 -21.15 -13.46
C LEU A 12 4.47 -19.63 -13.18
N LEU A 13 4.74 -18.81 -14.20
CA LEU A 13 4.76 -17.35 -14.07
C LEU A 13 3.36 -16.75 -13.88
N PHE A 14 2.31 -17.41 -14.34
CA PHE A 14 0.93 -16.91 -14.18
C PHE A 14 0.30 -17.26 -12.83
N VAL A 15 0.81 -18.28 -12.12
CA VAL A 15 0.28 -18.69 -10.81
C VAL A 15 0.82 -17.82 -9.67
N ALA A 16 1.97 -17.16 -9.85
CA ALA A 16 2.53 -16.22 -8.88
C ALA A 16 1.71 -14.92 -8.73
N GLY A 17 0.84 -14.59 -9.70
CA GLY A 17 -0.02 -13.40 -9.64
C GLY A 17 -1.40 -13.61 -9.02
N ALA A 18 -1.80 -14.87 -8.75
CA ALA A 18 -3.18 -15.20 -8.36
C ALA A 18 -3.35 -15.54 -6.87
N SER A 19 -2.25 -15.69 -6.13
CA SER A 19 -2.24 -16.14 -4.72
C SER A 19 -1.89 -15.02 -3.72
N ALA A 20 -2.01 -13.75 -4.13
CA ALA A 20 -1.75 -12.57 -3.30
C ALA A 20 -3.04 -11.82 -2.90
N SER A 21 -4.21 -12.48 -2.83
CA SER A 21 -5.47 -11.77 -2.59
C SER A 21 -6.10 -11.99 -1.21
N ALA A 22 -5.55 -12.88 -0.38
CA ALA A 22 -6.08 -13.15 0.97
C ALA A 22 -5.06 -12.92 2.10
N GLN A 23 -3.76 -12.98 1.80
CA GLN A 23 -2.67 -12.65 2.75
C GLN A 23 -2.09 -11.25 2.51
N ASP A 24 -2.52 -10.56 1.46
CA ASP A 24 -2.07 -9.22 1.08
C ASP A 24 -2.97 -8.11 1.61
N LEU A 25 -3.72 -8.37 2.68
CA LEU A 25 -3.95 -7.32 3.70
C LEU A 25 -2.74 -7.32 4.64
N VAL A 26 -1.53 -7.29 4.07
CA VAL A 26 -0.31 -6.98 4.81
C VAL A 26 -0.51 -5.58 5.35
N GLU A 27 -0.83 -5.55 6.65
CA GLU A 27 -0.62 -4.45 7.59
C GLU A 27 0.50 -3.55 7.08
N CYS A 28 0.25 -2.24 6.95
CA CYS A 28 1.29 -1.33 6.47
C CYS A 28 2.56 -1.54 7.29
N LYS A 29 3.57 -2.17 6.69
CA LYS A 29 4.76 -2.59 7.40
C LYS A 29 5.45 -1.34 7.92
N ARG A 30 5.70 -1.30 9.23
CA ARG A 30 6.38 -0.19 9.90
C ARG A 30 7.63 0.21 9.13
N ILE A 31 7.67 1.48 8.73
CA ILE A 31 8.84 2.09 8.13
C ILE A 31 9.84 2.33 9.26
N GLU A 32 11.01 1.70 9.14
CA GLU A 32 12.12 1.90 10.06
C GLU A 32 12.78 3.26 9.81
N HIS A 33 13.53 3.76 10.80
CA HIS A 33 14.04 5.14 10.79
C HIS A 33 14.93 5.46 9.57
N ASP A 34 15.74 4.50 9.14
CA ASP A 34 16.59 4.56 7.95
C ASP A 34 15.76 4.72 6.66
N GLN A 35 14.69 3.94 6.52
CA GLN A 35 13.76 4.01 5.41
C GLN A 35 12.96 5.32 5.43
N LEU A 36 12.63 5.84 6.61
CA LEU A 36 11.98 7.14 6.76
C LEU A 36 12.88 8.26 6.26
N ILE A 37 14.17 8.24 6.60
CA ILE A 37 15.14 9.23 6.10
C ILE A 37 15.23 9.17 4.57
N ALA A 38 15.23 7.97 3.98
CA ALA A 38 15.28 7.78 2.54
C ALA A 38 13.93 7.99 1.81
N ALA A 39 12.84 8.26 2.55
CA ALA A 39 11.50 8.30 1.99
C ALA A 39 11.33 9.44 0.98
N THR A 40 10.58 9.17 -0.07
CA THR A 40 10.33 10.10 -1.17
C THR A 40 8.85 10.48 -1.24
N GLN A 41 8.51 11.42 -2.12
CA GLN A 41 7.10 11.71 -2.45
C GLN A 41 6.36 10.47 -2.97
N GLU A 42 7.06 9.56 -3.69
CA GLU A 42 6.47 8.30 -4.14
C GLU A 42 6.14 7.38 -2.96
N THR A 43 6.99 7.32 -1.94
CA THR A 43 6.70 6.60 -0.70
C THR A 43 5.46 7.15 -0.01
N LEU A 44 5.33 8.48 0.07
CA LEU A 44 4.13 9.14 0.62
C LEU A 44 2.87 8.77 -0.17
N LEU A 45 2.94 8.84 -1.51
CA LEU A 45 1.82 8.51 -2.38
C LEU A 45 1.42 7.03 -2.21
N PHE A 46 2.38 6.13 -2.20
CA PHE A 46 2.16 4.70 -1.98
C PHE A 46 1.40 4.43 -0.68
N LEU A 47 1.86 5.00 0.45
CA LEU A 47 1.22 4.81 1.75
C LEU A 47 -0.20 5.36 1.79
N ARG A 48 -0.44 6.54 1.20
CA ARG A 48 -1.80 7.11 1.09
C ARG A 48 -2.72 6.21 0.26
N CYS A 49 -2.20 5.62 -0.82
CA CYS A 49 -3.01 4.73 -1.67
C CYS A 49 -3.32 3.44 -0.94
N ARG A 50 -2.35 2.92 -0.19
CA ARG A 50 -2.53 1.74 0.63
C ARG A 50 -3.53 1.99 1.76
N ALA A 51 -3.42 3.11 2.49
CA ALA A 51 -4.38 3.49 3.52
C ALA A 51 -5.80 3.56 2.96
N ARG A 52 -5.97 4.14 1.77
CA ARG A 52 -7.27 4.21 1.09
C ARG A 52 -7.79 2.82 0.71
N GLN A 53 -6.94 1.94 0.19
CA GLN A 53 -7.30 0.56 -0.12
C GLN A 53 -7.75 -0.19 1.14
N VAL A 54 -6.98 -0.10 2.22
CA VAL A 54 -7.30 -0.71 3.51
C VAL A 54 -8.63 -0.19 4.04
N ALA A 55 -8.93 1.10 3.91
CA ALA A 55 -10.22 1.66 4.31
C ALA A 55 -11.42 1.03 3.56
N TYR A 56 -11.24 0.62 2.29
CA TYR A 56 -12.27 -0.09 1.54
C TYR A 56 -12.33 -1.60 1.86
N GLU A 57 -11.19 -2.21 2.13
CA GLU A 57 -11.07 -3.67 2.32
C GLU A 57 -11.33 -4.11 3.76
N ALA A 58 -10.83 -3.37 4.76
CA ALA A 58 -10.94 -3.70 6.18
C ALA A 58 -12.38 -3.91 6.66
N PRO A 59 -13.40 -3.10 6.26
CA PRO A 59 -14.79 -3.36 6.61
C PRO A 59 -15.29 -4.73 6.12
N ARG A 60 -14.79 -5.21 4.98
CA ARG A 60 -15.20 -6.47 4.33
C ARG A 60 -14.61 -7.71 4.99
N LEU A 61 -13.63 -7.55 5.89
CA LEU A 61 -13.05 -8.67 6.65
C LEU A 61 -14.10 -9.27 7.59
N LYS A 62 -14.26 -10.60 7.52
CA LYS A 62 -15.13 -11.38 8.40
C LYS A 62 -14.29 -12.06 9.48
N GLY A 63 -14.86 -12.23 10.67
CA GLY A 63 -14.21 -12.96 11.78
C GLY A 63 -13.12 -12.19 12.52
N VAL A 64 -12.96 -10.89 12.27
CA VAL A 64 -12.02 -10.01 12.98
C VAL A 64 -12.78 -8.95 13.79
N SER A 65 -12.19 -8.51 14.90
CA SER A 65 -12.78 -7.46 15.74
C SER A 65 -12.81 -6.11 15.01
N GLN A 66 -13.75 -5.24 15.37
CA GLN A 66 -13.80 -3.87 14.85
C GLN A 66 -12.49 -3.12 15.14
N ARG A 67 -11.96 -3.29 16.36
CA ARG A 67 -10.67 -2.71 16.77
C ARG A 67 -9.54 -3.09 15.81
N PHE A 68 -9.44 -4.35 15.42
CA PHE A 68 -8.41 -4.79 14.47
C PHE A 68 -8.56 -4.13 13.10
N LYS A 69 -9.79 -3.93 12.62
CA LYS A 69 -10.05 -3.22 11.36
C LYS A 69 -9.60 -1.77 11.44
N ASP A 70 -9.88 -1.12 12.58
CA ASP A 70 -9.48 0.26 12.84
C ASP A 70 -7.95 0.37 12.93
N ASP A 71 -7.29 -0.54 13.66
CA ASP A 71 -5.83 -0.60 13.80
C ASP A 71 -5.13 -0.72 12.43
N LEU A 72 -5.66 -1.56 11.53
CA LEU A 72 -5.15 -1.68 10.16
C LEU A 72 -5.25 -0.36 9.37
N MET A 73 -6.38 0.34 9.49
CA MET A 73 -6.58 1.62 8.82
C MET A 73 -5.62 2.68 9.36
N PHE A 74 -5.48 2.78 10.68
CA PHE A 74 -4.63 3.79 11.32
C PHE A 74 -3.14 3.54 11.09
N ALA A 75 -2.69 2.28 11.08
CA ALA A 75 -1.27 1.95 10.85
C ALA A 75 -0.72 2.53 9.54
N CYS A 76 -1.52 2.51 8.46
CA CYS A 76 -1.12 3.08 7.18
C CYS A 76 -1.13 4.61 7.17
N LEU A 77 -2.10 5.23 7.85
CA LEU A 77 -2.20 6.68 7.94
C LEU A 77 -1.06 7.27 8.75
N ASP A 78 -0.71 6.66 9.89
CA ASP A 78 0.38 7.11 10.75
C ASP A 78 1.73 7.11 10.02
N GLN A 79 1.96 6.12 9.16
CA GLN A 79 3.17 6.07 8.34
C GLN A 79 3.18 7.13 7.24
N ALA A 80 2.04 7.36 6.60
CA ALA A 80 1.92 8.43 5.62
C ALA A 80 2.20 9.79 6.27
N ASP A 81 1.69 10.02 7.47
CA ASP A 81 1.92 11.25 8.23
C ASP A 81 3.38 11.40 8.66
N ALA A 82 4.04 10.31 9.08
CA ALA A 82 5.47 10.32 9.40
C ALA A 82 6.32 10.69 8.17
N VAL A 83 6.04 10.09 7.01
CA VAL A 83 6.74 10.41 5.75
C VAL A 83 6.43 11.84 5.29
N GLU A 84 5.19 12.30 5.38
CA GLU A 84 4.81 13.69 5.07
C GLU A 84 5.60 14.66 5.95
N HIS A 85 5.66 14.40 7.26
CA HIS A 85 6.42 15.20 8.19
C HIS A 85 7.91 15.25 7.82
N GLN A 86 8.50 14.09 7.53
CA GLN A 86 9.91 13.99 7.14
C GLN A 86 10.19 14.76 5.84
N LEU A 87 9.32 14.64 4.83
CA LEU A 87 9.44 15.38 3.58
C LEU A 87 9.38 16.90 3.80
N ARG A 88 8.50 17.35 4.71
CA ARG A 88 8.38 18.78 5.04
C ARG A 88 9.61 19.30 5.79
N VAL A 89 10.06 18.59 6.82
CA VAL A 89 11.18 19.02 7.67
C VAL A 89 12.51 18.94 6.93
N ARG A 90 12.76 17.86 6.18
CA ARG A 90 14.06 17.61 5.55
C ARG A 90 14.20 18.22 4.16
N HIS A 91 13.13 18.19 3.37
CA HIS A 91 13.17 18.60 1.96
C HIS A 91 12.42 19.91 1.69
N GLY A 92 11.79 20.52 2.70
CA GLY A 92 11.15 21.83 2.58
C GLY A 92 9.85 21.82 1.77
N TYR A 93 9.25 20.65 1.54
CA TYR A 93 7.95 20.58 0.85
C TYR A 93 6.86 21.30 1.65
N SER A 94 5.96 21.99 0.94
CA SER A 94 4.73 22.52 1.54
C SER A 94 3.65 21.45 1.64
N ARG A 95 2.67 21.64 2.53
CA ARG A 95 1.52 20.72 2.64
C ARG A 95 0.74 20.68 1.32
N GLU A 96 0.55 21.82 0.69
CA GLU A 96 -0.17 21.96 -0.57
C GLU A 96 0.55 21.20 -1.70
N ALA A 97 1.88 21.27 -1.76
CA ALA A 97 2.68 20.54 -2.74
C ALA A 97 2.47 19.03 -2.60
N LEU A 98 2.51 18.51 -1.37
CA LEU A 98 2.30 17.08 -1.09
C LEU A 98 0.83 16.65 -1.26
N ALA A 99 -0.14 17.54 -1.04
CA ALA A 99 -1.56 17.24 -1.17
C ALA A 99 -2.06 17.15 -2.62
N ARG A 100 -1.31 17.69 -3.59
CA ARG A 100 -1.63 17.60 -5.03
C ARG A 100 -1.52 16.17 -5.56
N GLN A 101 -0.63 15.37 -4.98
CA GLN A 101 -0.50 13.96 -5.35
C GLN A 101 -1.56 13.14 -4.63
N ARG A 102 -2.54 12.69 -5.41
CA ARG A 102 -3.67 11.90 -4.94
C ARG A 102 -3.66 10.55 -5.61
N CYS A 103 -4.09 9.55 -4.85
CA CYS A 103 -4.35 8.23 -5.39
C CYS A 103 -5.53 8.30 -6.34
N LEU A 104 -5.34 7.81 -7.57
CA LEU A 104 -6.45 7.49 -8.46
C LEU A 104 -7.31 6.45 -7.74
N ALA A 105 -8.63 6.64 -7.74
CA ALA A 105 -9.55 5.74 -7.08
C ALA A 105 -9.26 4.28 -7.51
N PRO A 106 -9.35 3.31 -6.60
CA PRO A 106 -9.20 1.91 -7.01
C PRO A 106 -10.23 1.62 -8.10
N ALA A 107 -9.78 1.02 -9.21
CA ALA A 107 -10.64 0.69 -10.35
C ALA A 107 -11.84 -0.12 -9.86
N GLY A 108 -13.01 0.52 -9.75
CA GLY A 108 -14.25 -0.11 -9.28
C GLY A 108 -14.91 0.48 -8.02
N ALA A 109 -14.41 1.57 -7.43
CA ALA A 109 -15.20 2.31 -6.44
C ALA A 109 -16.30 3.15 -7.14
N PRO A 110 -17.61 2.93 -6.87
CA PRO A 110 -18.64 3.82 -7.38
C PRO A 110 -18.47 5.20 -6.72
N GLY A 111 -18.50 6.24 -7.55
CA GLY A 111 -18.50 7.65 -7.14
C GLY A 111 -19.85 8.10 -6.61
#